data_AF-A0A520HPC7-F1
#
_entry.id   AF-A0A520HPC7-F1
#
_cell.length_a   1.000
_cell.length_b   1.000
_cell.length_c   1.000
_cell.angle_alpha   90.00
_cell.angle_beta   90.00
_cell.angle_gamma   90.00
#
_symmetry.space_group_name_H-M   'P 1'
#
loop_
_entity.id
_entity.type
_entity.pdbx_description
1 polymer ?
#
loop_
_entity_poly.entity_id
_entity_poly.type
_entity_poly.pdbx_seq_one_letter_code
_entity_poly.pdbx_strand_id
1 'polypeptide(L)'
;MSEVAIRTYTGVERAAVLMMLVGEEEAAAILQKLEPEEVRQLGAAMFKVADVSEQEVEDVLDDFVDRARERTAIGFDPRPKIEAVMNRALGREKAESVLARITPAEAACELELLDWLDAPEIAAMI
;
A
#
# COMPACT_ATOMS: atom_id res chain seq x y z
N MET A 1 -27.10 15.73 -7.71
CA MET A 1 -25.64 15.87 -7.61
C MET A 1 -25.37 16.12 -6.14
N SER A 2 -25.05 15.05 -5.41
CA SER A 2 -24.80 15.12 -3.97
C SER A 2 -23.38 15.60 -3.77
N GLU A 3 -23.23 16.69 -3.05
CA GLU A 3 -21.95 17.29 -2.66
C GLU A 3 -21.22 16.27 -1.77
N VAL A 4 -20.16 15.66 -2.31
CA VAL A 4 -19.32 14.71 -1.56
C VAL A 4 -18.52 15.54 -0.57
N ALA A 5 -19.02 15.61 0.66
CA ALA A 5 -18.29 16.20 1.75
C ALA A 5 -17.07 15.33 2.02
N ILE A 6 -15.87 15.84 1.73
CA ILE A 6 -14.60 15.21 2.12
C ILE A 6 -14.57 15.20 3.65
N ARG A 7 -15.07 14.12 4.26
CA ARG A 7 -15.01 13.92 5.70
C ARG A 7 -13.56 13.70 6.06
N THR A 8 -12.99 14.65 6.79
CA THR A 8 -11.64 14.49 7.33
C THR A 8 -11.73 13.53 8.52
N TYR A 9 -11.48 12.25 8.27
CA TYR A 9 -11.44 11.25 9.34
C TYR A 9 -10.24 11.49 10.25
N THR A 10 -10.46 11.39 11.55
CA THR A 10 -9.38 11.34 12.54
C THR A 10 -8.59 10.03 12.39
N GLY A 11 -7.34 9.98 12.88
CA GLY A 11 -6.52 8.75 12.80
C GLY A 11 -7.20 7.53 13.41
N VAL A 12 -8.01 7.72 14.46
CA VAL A 12 -8.78 6.67 15.12
C VAL A 12 -9.96 6.19 14.25
N GLU A 13 -10.64 7.09 13.55
CA GLU A 13 -11.72 6.71 12.62
C GLU A 13 -11.19 5.96 11.39
N ARG A 14 -10.03 6.36 10.86
CA ARG A 14 -9.36 5.61 9.76
C ARG A 14 -8.94 4.22 10.21
N ALA A 15 -8.36 4.11 11.41
CA ALA A 15 -8.04 2.82 12.01
C ALA A 15 -9.29 1.96 12.18
N ALA A 16 -10.41 2.54 12.61
CA ALA A 16 -11.67 1.82 12.73
C ALA A 16 -12.19 1.28 11.38
N VAL A 17 -12.14 2.07 10.31
CA VAL A 17 -12.48 1.60 8.94
C VAL A 17 -11.59 0.43 8.55
N LEU A 18 -10.27 0.54 8.73
CA LEU A 18 -9.33 -0.54 8.39
C LEU A 18 -9.59 -1.81 9.22
N MET A 19 -9.92 -1.67 10.50
CA MET A 19 -10.23 -2.80 11.38
C MET A 19 -11.55 -3.49 11.01
N MET A 20 -12.44 -2.84 10.28
CA MET A 20 -13.64 -3.46 9.71
C MET A 20 -13.35 -4.23 8.41
N LEU A 21 -12.23 -3.94 7.74
CA LEU A 21 -11.78 -4.62 6.52
C LEU A 21 -10.85 -5.80 6.82
N VAL A 22 -10.08 -5.67 7.89
CA VAL A 22 -9.25 -6.73 8.44
C VAL A 22 -10.17 -7.74 9.13
N GLY A 23 -10.00 -9.03 8.86
CA GLY A 23 -10.84 -10.09 9.41
C GLY A 23 -10.92 -10.07 10.94
N GLU A 24 -11.96 -10.71 11.49
CA GLU A 24 -12.21 -10.72 12.94
C GLU A 24 -10.99 -11.20 13.75
N GLU A 25 -10.28 -12.23 13.25
CA GLU A 25 -9.11 -12.81 13.93
C GLU A 25 -7.93 -11.83 13.98
N GLU A 26 -7.61 -11.19 12.86
CA GLU A 26 -6.51 -10.23 12.77
C GLU A 26 -6.81 -8.94 13.53
N ALA A 27 -8.04 -8.44 13.47
CA ALA A 27 -8.47 -7.27 14.23
C ALA A 27 -8.39 -7.56 15.75
N ALA A 28 -8.81 -8.75 16.20
CA ALA A 28 -8.68 -9.16 17.59
C ALA A 28 -7.22 -9.24 18.04
N ALA A 29 -6.32 -9.77 17.19
CA ALA A 29 -4.90 -9.83 17.48
C ALA A 29 -4.27 -8.43 17.65
N ILE A 30 -4.72 -7.45 16.86
CA ILE A 30 -4.29 -6.06 16.99
C ILE A 30 -4.84 -5.43 18.28
N LEU A 31 -6.13 -5.61 18.58
CA LEU A 31 -6.75 -5.08 19.80
C LEU A 31 -6.08 -5.59 21.08
N GLN A 32 -5.61 -6.84 21.09
CA GLN A 32 -4.87 -7.43 22.22
C GLN A 32 -3.51 -6.76 22.48
N LYS A 33 -2.99 -5.97 21.53
CA LYS A 33 -1.71 -5.25 21.65
C LYS A 33 -1.87 -3.79 22.09
N LEU A 34 -3.10 -3.31 22.21
CA LEU A 34 -3.41 -1.92 22.55
C LEU A 34 -3.68 -1.75 24.04
N GLU A 35 -3.46 -0.55 24.55
CA GLU A 35 -3.81 -0.19 25.92
C GLU A 35 -5.34 -0.06 26.08
N PRO A 36 -5.89 -0.25 27.30
CA PRO A 36 -7.34 -0.24 27.54
C PRO A 36 -8.05 1.04 27.04
N GLU A 37 -7.37 2.19 27.14
CA GLU A 37 -7.91 3.47 26.67
C GLU A 37 -7.93 3.57 25.14
N GLU A 38 -6.94 3.02 24.45
CA GLU A 38 -6.89 2.97 22.98
C GLU A 38 -7.95 2.03 22.42
N VAL A 39 -8.16 0.87 23.06
CA VAL A 39 -9.24 -0.06 22.72
C VAL A 39 -10.61 0.62 22.86
N ARG A 40 -10.81 1.40 23.92
CA ARG A 40 -12.06 2.14 24.14
C ARG A 40 -12.30 3.17 23.03
N GLN A 41 -11.27 3.93 22.66
CA GLN A 41 -11.37 4.94 21.60
C GLN A 41 -11.62 4.29 20.24
N LEU A 42 -10.89 3.22 19.92
CA LEU A 42 -11.03 2.49 18.66
C LEU A 42 -12.39 1.79 18.58
N GLY A 43 -12.83 1.12 19.64
CA GLY A 43 -14.15 0.47 19.70
C GLY A 43 -15.31 1.47 19.55
N ALA A 44 -15.21 2.66 20.16
CA ALA A 44 -16.20 3.72 19.96
C ALA A 44 -16.21 4.24 18.52
N ALA A 45 -15.04 4.36 17.89
CA ALA A 45 -14.93 4.73 16.48
C ALA A 45 -15.49 3.64 15.55
N MET A 46 -15.21 2.35 15.81
CA MET A 46 -15.76 1.23 15.03
C MET A 46 -17.30 1.23 15.04
N PHE A 47 -17.92 1.53 16.19
CA PHE A 47 -19.38 1.67 16.29
C PHE A 47 -19.92 2.86 15.50
N LYS A 48 -19.20 3.99 15.49
CA LYS A 48 -19.59 5.21 14.79
C LYS A 48 -19.46 5.09 13.27
N VAL A 49 -18.54 4.22 12.83
CA VAL A 49 -18.16 4.00 11.42
C VAL A 49 -18.99 2.86 10.78
N ALA A 50 -19.90 2.24 11.52
CA ALA A 50 -20.74 1.14 11.03
C ALA A 50 -21.70 1.51 9.86
N ASP A 51 -21.92 2.80 9.60
CA ASP A 51 -22.81 3.32 8.54
C ASP A 51 -22.04 4.05 7.43
N VAL A 52 -20.76 3.70 7.24
CA VAL A 52 -19.89 4.34 6.25
C VAL A 52 -20.13 3.73 4.87
N SER A 53 -20.25 4.61 3.88
CA SER A 53 -20.52 4.23 2.48
C SER A 53 -19.31 3.58 1.81
N GLU A 54 -19.55 2.78 0.77
CA GLU A 54 -18.48 2.12 -0.02
C GLU A 54 -17.43 3.12 -0.52
N GLN A 55 -17.87 4.32 -0.93
CA GLN A 55 -17.00 5.37 -1.42
C GLN A 55 -16.12 5.99 -0.31
N GLU A 56 -16.65 6.18 0.89
CA GLU A 56 -15.86 6.64 2.04
C GLU A 56 -14.82 5.58 2.49
N VAL A 57 -15.14 4.29 2.32
CA VAL A 57 -14.18 3.20 2.58
C VAL A 57 -13.02 3.25 1.58
N GLU A 58 -13.31 3.45 0.29
CA GLU A 58 -12.32 3.60 -0.78
C GLU A 58 -11.38 4.78 -0.50
N ASP A 59 -11.95 5.95 -0.18
CA ASP A 59 -11.18 7.17 0.14
C ASP A 59 -10.21 6.96 1.32
N VAL A 60 -10.63 6.24 2.36
CA VAL A 60 -9.78 5.94 3.54
C VAL A 60 -8.68 4.93 3.20
N LEU A 61 -8.97 3.98 2.32
CA LEU A 61 -7.99 2.99 1.88
C LEU A 61 -6.88 3.62 1.06
N ASP A 62 -7.25 4.51 0.14
CA ASP A 62 -6.32 5.24 -0.71
C ASP A 62 -5.41 6.14 0.13
N ASP A 63 -5.97 6.93 1.06
CA ASP A 63 -5.16 7.75 1.98
C ASP A 63 -4.24 6.89 2.88
N PHE A 64 -4.68 5.70 3.32
CA PHE A 64 -3.82 4.79 4.08
C PHE A 64 -2.66 4.27 3.24
N VAL A 65 -2.94 3.83 2.00
CA VAL A 65 -1.93 3.34 1.06
C VAL A 65 -0.92 4.45 0.75
N ASP A 66 -1.38 5.67 0.49
CA ASP A 66 -0.52 6.82 0.20
C ASP A 66 0.34 7.21 1.40
N ARG A 67 -0.22 7.26 2.60
CA ARG A 67 0.55 7.52 3.83
C ARG A 67 1.52 6.41 4.17
N ALA A 68 1.15 5.15 3.90
CA ALA A 68 2.05 4.02 4.05
C ALA A 68 3.25 4.19 3.09
N ARG A 69 3.00 4.54 1.83
CA ARG A 69 4.05 4.84 0.83
C ARG A 69 4.98 5.96 1.29
N GLU A 70 4.45 7.04 1.85
CA GLU A 70 5.26 8.18 2.33
C GLU A 70 6.16 7.84 3.53
N ARG A 71 5.69 6.98 4.45
CA ARG A 71 6.47 6.57 5.63
C ARG A 71 7.44 5.43 5.33
N THR A 72 7.15 4.60 4.34
CA THR A 72 8.10 3.60 3.83
C THR A 72 8.97 4.24 2.76
N ALA A 73 10.02 4.96 3.16
CA ALA A 73 11.19 5.21 2.31
C ALA A 73 12.00 3.91 2.03
N ILE A 74 11.31 2.78 2.00
CA ILE A 74 11.81 1.44 1.69
C ILE A 74 11.12 1.11 0.38
N GLY A 75 11.89 0.94 -0.68
CA GLY A 75 11.41 0.70 -2.04
C GLY A 75 10.28 -0.32 -2.07
N PHE A 76 9.04 0.17 -2.06
CA PHE A 76 7.87 -0.63 -2.35
C PHE A 76 7.90 -0.86 -3.85
N ASP A 77 8.69 -1.84 -4.26
CA ASP A 77 8.66 -2.33 -5.61
C ASP A 77 7.26 -2.93 -5.81
N PRO A 78 6.39 -2.35 -6.65
CA PRO A 78 5.08 -2.92 -6.87
C PRO A 78 5.19 -4.24 -7.65
N ARG A 79 6.36 -4.58 -8.23
CA ARG A 79 6.57 -5.77 -9.06
C ARG A 79 6.18 -7.07 -8.35
N PRO A 80 6.65 -7.42 -7.13
CA PRO A 80 6.30 -8.69 -6.49
C PRO A 80 4.80 -8.81 -6.17
N LYS A 81 4.14 -7.69 -5.87
CA LYS A 81 2.69 -7.66 -5.62
C LYS A 81 1.91 -7.83 -6.92
N ILE A 82 2.30 -7.14 -7.99
CA ILE A 82 1.68 -7.27 -9.32
C ILE A 82 1.90 -8.69 -9.85
N GLU A 83 3.09 -9.25 -9.71
CA GLU A 83 3.41 -10.64 -10.05
C GLU A 83 2.51 -11.63 -9.30
N ALA A 84 2.37 -11.48 -7.97
CA ALA A 84 1.53 -12.35 -7.17
C ALA A 84 0.04 -12.28 -7.59
N VAL A 85 -0.47 -11.08 -7.87
CA VAL A 85 -1.84 -10.88 -8.34
C VAL A 85 -2.06 -11.48 -9.72
N MET A 86 -1.15 -11.23 -10.67
CA MET A 86 -1.22 -11.78 -12.03
C MET A 86 -1.12 -13.30 -12.02
N ASN A 87 -0.20 -13.87 -11.22
CA ASN A 87 -0.06 -15.31 -11.03
C ASN A 87 -1.34 -15.95 -10.48
N ARG A 88 -2.02 -15.28 -9.55
CA ARG A 88 -3.26 -15.77 -8.95
C ARG A 88 -4.47 -15.61 -9.87
N ALA A 89 -4.51 -14.58 -10.70
CA ALA A 89 -5.61 -14.30 -11.62
C ALA A 89 -5.53 -15.11 -12.93
N LEU A 90 -4.33 -15.32 -13.47
CA LEU A 90 -4.13 -15.90 -14.81
C LEU A 90 -3.44 -17.28 -14.81
N GLY A 91 -2.84 -17.67 -13.68
CA GLY A 91 -1.94 -18.81 -13.60
C GLY A 91 -0.52 -18.43 -14.05
N ARG A 92 0.48 -19.11 -13.46
CA ARG A 92 1.92 -18.76 -13.59
C ARG A 92 2.39 -18.59 -15.02
N GLU A 93 2.03 -19.52 -15.90
CA GLU A 93 2.49 -19.55 -17.30
C GLU A 93 1.97 -18.35 -18.13
N LYS A 94 0.72 -17.93 -17.90
CA LYS A 94 0.11 -16.77 -18.58
C LYS A 94 0.57 -15.45 -17.97
N ALA A 95 0.72 -15.41 -16.65
CA ALA A 95 1.21 -14.25 -15.94
C ALA A 95 2.63 -13.87 -16.39
N GLU A 96 3.55 -14.84 -16.49
CA GLU A 96 4.92 -14.62 -16.98
C GLU A 96 4.93 -13.99 -18.39
N SER A 97 4.09 -14.50 -19.30
CA SER A 97 3.96 -13.94 -20.66
C SER A 97 3.42 -12.50 -20.69
N VAL A 98 2.45 -12.19 -19.82
CA VAL A 98 1.87 -10.84 -19.72
C VAL A 98 2.84 -9.87 -19.07
N LEU A 99 3.47 -10.27 -17.95
CA LEU A 99 4.45 -9.48 -17.20
C LEU A 99 5.66 -9.12 -18.06
N ALA A 100 6.16 -10.06 -18.88
CA ALA A 100 7.26 -9.82 -19.82
C ALA A 100 6.93 -8.78 -20.90
N ARG A 101 5.63 -8.54 -21.19
CA ARG A 101 5.18 -7.55 -22.18
C ARG A 101 4.90 -6.18 -21.59
N ILE A 102 4.68 -6.07 -20.28
CA ILE A 102 4.30 -4.82 -19.60
C ILE A 102 5.43 -4.24 -18.73
N THR A 103 6.44 -5.03 -18.38
CA THR A 103 7.58 -4.55 -17.59
C THR A 103 8.53 -3.80 -18.53
N PRO A 104 8.75 -2.48 -18.36
CA PRO A 104 9.76 -1.76 -19.12
C PRO A 104 11.15 -2.32 -18.80
N ALA A 105 11.92 -2.70 -19.82
CA ALA A 105 13.37 -2.73 -19.70
C ALA A 105 13.86 -1.28 -19.56
N GLU A 106 14.94 -1.03 -18.82
CA GLU A 106 15.49 0.32 -18.48
C GLU A 106 14.77 0.95 -17.27
N ALA A 107 15.32 0.88 -16.04
CA ALA A 107 16.25 1.90 -15.57
C ALA A 107 17.15 1.46 -14.39
N ALA A 108 17.14 0.18 -13.99
CA ALA A 108 17.95 -0.29 -12.86
C ALA A 108 19.38 -0.73 -13.25
N CYS A 109 19.64 -0.99 -14.53
CA CYS A 109 20.92 -1.57 -14.99
C CYS A 109 21.96 -0.51 -15.39
N GLU A 110 21.54 0.73 -15.66
CA GLU A 110 22.47 1.79 -16.10
C GLU A 110 23.36 2.31 -14.96
N LEU A 111 22.87 2.29 -13.71
CA LEU A 111 23.67 2.74 -12.55
C LEU A 111 24.62 1.65 -12.02
N GLU A 112 24.28 0.37 -12.15
CA GLU A 112 25.19 -0.73 -11.75
C GLU A 112 26.39 -0.86 -12.71
N LEU A 113 26.22 -0.54 -13.99
CA LEU A 113 27.32 -0.50 -14.96
C LEU A 113 28.31 0.64 -14.67
N LEU A 114 27.84 1.75 -14.08
CA LEU A 114 28.68 2.86 -13.63
C LEU A 114 29.45 2.55 -12.33
N ASP A 115 29.02 1.57 -11.53
CA ASP A 115 29.71 1.19 -10.28
C ASP A 115 30.99 0.38 -10.54
N TRP A 116 31.15 -0.15 -11.76
CA TRP A 116 32.30 -0.95 -12.18
C TRP A 116 33.28 -0.18 -13.07
N LEU A 117 32.96 1.06 -13.43
CA LEU A 117 33.84 1.96 -14.19
C LEU A 117 34.64 2.83 -13.21
N ASP A 118 35.96 2.80 -13.31
CA ASP A 118 36.83 3.61 -12.46
C ASP A 118 36.67 5.10 -12.82
N ALA A 119 36.68 5.98 -11.80
CA ALA A 119 36.50 7.43 -11.94
C ALA A 119 37.27 8.11 -13.11
N PRO A 120 38.55 7.77 -13.42
CA PRO A 120 39.25 8.34 -14.57
C PRO A 120 38.69 7.91 -15.95
N GLU A 121 38.06 6.74 -16.07
CA GLU A 121 37.49 6.26 -17.33
C GLU A 121 36.21 7.03 -17.69
N ILE A 122 35.37 7.31 -16.68
CA ILE A 122 34.16 8.14 -16.84
C ILE A 122 34.54 9.59 -17.21
N ALA A 123 35.61 10.13 -16.62
CA ALA A 123 36.09 11.48 -16.91
C ALA A 123 36.60 11.66 -18.35
N ALA A 124 36.94 10.58 -19.05
CA ALA A 124 37.39 10.61 -20.44
C ALA A 124 36.22 10.52 -21.46
N MET A 125 35.00 10.26 -21.00
CA MET A 125 33.81 10.07 -21.85
C MET A 125 32.93 11.34 -21.99
N ILE A 126 33.32 12.45 -21.35
CA ILE A 126 32.68 13.77 -21.40
C ILE A 126 33.56 14.81 -22.09
#